data_AF-A0A392N0X0-F1
#
_entry.id   AF-A0A392N0X0-F1
#
_cell.length_a   1.000
_cell.length_b   1.000
_cell.length_c   1.000
_cell.angle_alpha   90.00
_cell.angle_beta   90.00
_cell.angle_gamma   90.00
#
_symmetry.space_group_name_H-M   'P 1'
#
loop_
_entity.id
_entity.type
_entity.pdbx_description
1 polymer ?
#
loop_
_entity_poly.entity_id
_entity_poly.type
_entity_poly.pdbx_seq_one_letter_code
_entity_poly.pdbx_strand_id
1 'polypeptide(L)'
;MSEAKFDGADMTEVVMSKAYAVGGSFRGVDFSNAVLDRVNFGKADLEGAVFRNTVLSGSTFDEAKLDGAVFEDTIIGYIDLQKICRNTSISDEGRAELGCR
;
A
#
# COMPACT_ATOMS: atom_id res chain seq x y z
N MET A 1 12.21 9.25 -0.46
CA MET A 1 11.27 9.37 -1.59
C MET A 1 10.08 10.25 -1.21
N SER A 2 10.22 11.16 -0.24
CA SER A 2 9.14 12.07 0.15
C SER A 2 8.79 13.02 -0.97
N GLU A 3 7.50 13.31 -1.13
CA GLU A 3 6.94 14.21 -2.15
C GLU A 3 7.31 13.84 -3.61
N ALA A 4 7.86 12.65 -3.82
CA ALA A 4 8.17 12.15 -5.15
C ALA A 4 6.88 11.70 -5.87
N LYS A 5 6.87 11.80 -7.20
CA LYS A 5 5.75 11.41 -8.05
C LYS A 5 6.11 10.19 -8.89
N PHE A 6 5.38 9.10 -8.68
CA PHE A 6 5.52 7.83 -9.36
C PHE A 6 4.22 7.39 -10.05
N ASP A 7 3.25 8.29 -10.22
CA ASP A 7 1.93 7.95 -10.78
C ASP A 7 2.03 7.11 -12.07
N GLY A 8 1.32 5.99 -12.10
CA GLY A 8 1.27 5.04 -13.20
C GLY A 8 2.58 4.29 -13.47
N ALA A 9 3.57 4.40 -12.58
CA ALA A 9 4.81 3.64 -12.73
C ALA A 9 4.56 2.14 -12.55
N ASP A 10 5.27 1.36 -13.36
CA ASP A 10 5.45 -0.06 -13.13
C ASP A 10 6.54 -0.24 -12.06
N MET A 11 6.15 -0.76 -10.91
CA MET A 11 7.03 -1.14 -9.81
C MET A 11 6.82 -2.61 -9.44
N THR A 12 6.46 -3.43 -10.43
CA THR A 12 6.30 -4.87 -10.23
C THR A 12 7.61 -5.47 -9.74
N GLU A 13 7.51 -6.45 -8.83
CA GLU A 13 8.65 -7.16 -8.22
C GLU A 13 9.65 -6.26 -7.44
N VAL A 14 9.33 -4.99 -7.20
CA VAL A 14 10.23 -4.10 -6.48
C VAL A 14 10.44 -4.59 -5.05
N VAL A 15 11.68 -4.46 -4.56
CA VAL A 15 12.00 -4.64 -3.14
C VAL A 15 12.27 -3.28 -2.53
N MET A 16 11.38 -2.84 -1.65
CA MET A 16 11.56 -1.64 -0.84
C MET A 16 11.65 -2.03 0.63
N SER A 17 12.80 -1.76 1.26
CA SER A 17 12.99 -1.96 2.69
C SER A 17 13.32 -0.64 3.38
N LYS A 18 12.60 -0.32 4.46
CA LYS A 18 12.78 0.87 5.31
C LYS A 18 12.74 2.19 4.55
N ALA A 19 12.02 2.23 3.44
CA ALA A 19 11.92 3.43 2.61
C ALA A 19 11.00 4.48 3.25
N TYR A 20 11.37 5.75 3.07
CA TYR A 20 10.57 6.90 3.50
C TYR A 20 9.86 7.52 2.29
N ALA A 21 8.57 7.22 2.14
CA ALA A 21 7.71 7.59 1.01
C ALA A 21 6.57 8.55 1.41
N VAL A 22 6.75 9.22 2.56
CA VAL A 22 5.74 10.11 3.14
C VAL A 22 5.37 11.24 2.19
N GLY A 23 4.08 11.46 1.99
CA GLY A 23 3.53 12.49 1.10
C GLY A 23 3.83 12.29 -0.40
N GLY A 24 4.41 11.16 -0.79
CA GLY A 24 4.63 10.83 -2.20
C GLY A 24 3.32 10.49 -2.93
N SER A 25 3.34 10.63 -4.25
CA SER A 25 2.22 10.25 -5.13
C SER A 25 2.58 8.98 -5.88
N PHE A 26 1.73 7.96 -5.74
CA PHE A 26 1.85 6.61 -6.28
C PHE A 26 0.53 6.18 -6.92
N ARG A 27 -0.18 7.14 -7.51
CA ARG A 27 -1.53 6.90 -8.06
C ARG A 27 -1.44 5.89 -9.19
N GLY A 28 -2.21 4.81 -9.12
CA GLY A 28 -2.21 3.77 -10.15
C GLY A 28 -0.88 3.04 -10.33
N VAL A 29 0.03 3.10 -9.36
CA VAL A 29 1.29 2.33 -9.41
C VAL A 29 1.00 0.84 -9.30
N ASP A 30 1.72 0.05 -10.09
CA ASP A 30 1.68 -1.41 -9.98
C ASP A 30 2.80 -1.92 -9.08
N PHE A 31 2.45 -2.40 -7.88
CA PHE A 31 3.35 -3.08 -6.94
C PHE A 31 3.19 -4.60 -6.98
N SER A 32 2.63 -5.19 -8.04
CA SER A 32 2.40 -6.63 -8.09
C SER A 32 3.70 -7.41 -7.87
N ASN A 33 3.63 -8.45 -7.03
CA ASN A 33 4.79 -9.27 -6.61
C ASN A 33 5.88 -8.52 -5.82
N ALA A 34 5.62 -7.31 -5.33
CA ALA A 34 6.60 -6.53 -4.59
C ALA A 34 6.82 -7.05 -3.15
N VAL A 35 7.95 -6.65 -2.57
CA VAL A 35 8.25 -6.80 -1.14
C VAL A 35 8.41 -5.42 -0.53
N LEU A 36 7.44 -5.02 0.31
CA LEU A 36 7.38 -3.71 0.97
C LEU A 36 7.56 -3.90 2.48
N ASP A 37 8.82 -3.94 2.90
CA ASP A 37 9.25 -4.14 4.28
C ASP A 37 9.50 -2.80 4.98
N ARG A 38 8.70 -2.46 5.99
CA ARG A 38 8.83 -1.28 6.85
C ARG A 38 8.87 0.04 6.06
N VAL A 39 8.11 0.12 4.98
CA VAL A 39 7.98 1.34 4.18
C VAL A 39 6.99 2.28 4.85
N ASN A 40 7.34 3.56 4.94
CA ASN A 40 6.44 4.58 5.45
C ASN A 40 5.73 5.31 4.31
N PHE A 41 4.47 4.98 4.08
CA PHE A 41 3.55 5.63 3.14
C PHE A 41 2.64 6.68 3.80
N GLY A 42 3.03 7.23 4.96
CA GLY A 42 2.21 8.21 5.67
C GLY A 42 1.86 9.40 4.76
N LYS A 43 0.58 9.79 4.72
CA LYS A 43 0.05 10.87 3.85
C LYS A 43 0.30 10.67 2.35
N ALA A 44 0.74 9.48 1.90
CA ALA A 44 0.94 9.21 0.49
C ALA A 44 -0.40 9.09 -0.25
N ASP A 45 -0.41 9.44 -1.53
CA ASP A 45 -1.52 9.20 -2.43
C ASP A 45 -1.28 7.87 -3.17
N LEU A 46 -2.02 6.83 -2.78
CA LEU A 46 -1.98 5.48 -3.35
C LEU A 46 -3.31 5.13 -4.04
N GLU A 47 -4.08 6.15 -4.48
CA GLU A 47 -5.35 5.94 -5.18
C GLU A 47 -5.13 5.04 -6.41
N GLY A 48 -5.87 3.94 -6.50
CA GLY A 48 -5.77 2.96 -7.58
C GLY A 48 -4.49 2.12 -7.61
N ALA A 49 -3.63 2.18 -6.58
CA ALA A 49 -2.42 1.37 -6.53
C ALA A 49 -2.72 -0.14 -6.43
N VAL A 50 -1.90 -0.96 -7.07
CA VAL A 50 -2.12 -2.41 -7.18
C VAL A 50 -1.09 -3.15 -6.31
N PHE A 51 -1.54 -3.89 -5.30
CA PHE A 51 -0.70 -4.68 -4.39
C PHE A 51 -0.91 -6.19 -4.58
N ARG A 52 -1.13 -6.66 -5.82
CA ARG A 52 -1.37 -8.10 -6.06
C ARG A 52 -0.18 -8.96 -5.65
N ASN A 53 -0.43 -10.05 -4.92
CA ASN A 53 0.64 -10.96 -4.47
C ASN A 53 1.82 -10.22 -3.79
N THR A 54 1.54 -9.11 -3.10
CA THR A 54 2.56 -8.26 -2.46
C THR A 54 2.79 -8.67 -1.02
N VAL A 55 4.03 -8.61 -0.54
CA VAL A 55 4.35 -8.77 0.87
C VAL A 55 4.37 -7.40 1.55
N LEU A 56 3.40 -7.14 2.43
CA LEU A 56 3.34 -5.96 3.30
C LEU A 56 3.77 -6.36 4.72
N SER A 57 4.98 -5.99 5.13
CA SER A 57 5.48 -6.28 6.48
C SER A 57 5.95 -5.02 7.19
N GLY A 58 5.30 -4.65 8.29
CA GLY A 58 5.69 -3.49 9.11
C GLY A 58 5.56 -2.13 8.42
N SER A 59 4.96 -2.07 7.23
CA SER A 59 4.72 -0.82 6.48
C SER A 59 3.53 -0.04 7.06
N THR A 60 3.57 1.29 6.96
CA THR A 60 2.57 2.19 7.57
C THR A 60 1.85 3.02 6.53
N PHE A 61 0.55 3.21 6.72
CA PHE A 61 -0.36 3.91 5.79
C PHE A 61 -1.17 5.01 6.50
N ASP A 62 -0.60 5.59 7.55
CA ASP A 62 -1.27 6.63 8.36
C ASP A 62 -1.62 7.84 7.49
N GLU A 63 -2.90 8.22 7.45
CA GLU A 63 -3.41 9.31 6.59
C GLU A 63 -3.17 9.12 5.08
N ALA A 64 -2.78 7.93 4.63
CA ALA A 64 -2.63 7.63 3.21
C ALA A 64 -4.00 7.52 2.52
N LYS A 65 -4.07 7.84 1.23
CA LYS A 65 -5.27 7.61 0.41
C LYS A 65 -5.15 6.29 -0.33
N LEU A 66 -6.12 5.41 -0.18
CA LEU A 66 -6.13 4.06 -0.74
C LEU A 66 -7.41 3.78 -1.53
N ASP A 67 -8.13 4.84 -1.97
CA ASP A 67 -9.35 4.68 -2.75
C ASP A 67 -9.05 3.90 -4.04
N GLY A 68 -9.78 2.81 -4.26
CA GLY A 68 -9.60 1.93 -5.42
C GLY A 68 -8.29 1.13 -5.42
N ALA A 69 -7.52 1.12 -4.33
CA ALA A 69 -6.36 0.25 -4.22
C ALA A 69 -6.78 -1.23 -4.17
N VAL A 70 -5.98 -2.09 -4.80
CA VAL A 70 -6.25 -3.54 -4.91
C VAL A 70 -5.28 -4.31 -4.03
N PHE A 71 -5.78 -5.24 -3.21
CA PHE A 71 -5.01 -6.04 -2.25
C PHE A 71 -5.16 -7.55 -2.46
N GLU A 72 -5.66 -7.99 -3.61
CA GLU A 72 -5.77 -9.41 -4.00
C GLU A 72 -4.46 -10.19 -3.73
N ASP A 73 -4.56 -11.31 -3.01
CA ASP A 73 -3.43 -12.16 -2.61
C ASP A 73 -2.29 -11.45 -1.84
N THR A 74 -2.56 -10.28 -1.24
CA THR A 74 -1.58 -9.59 -0.40
C THR A 74 -1.27 -10.39 0.85
N ILE A 75 0.02 -10.61 1.10
CA ILE A 75 0.52 -11.24 2.33
C ILE A 75 0.77 -10.13 3.35
N ILE A 76 -0.06 -10.06 4.38
CA ILE A 76 0.04 -9.09 5.46
C ILE A 76 -0.12 -9.76 6.83
N GLY A 77 0.73 -9.36 7.79
CA GLY A 77 0.68 -9.88 9.15
C GLY A 77 -0.51 -9.32 9.94
N TYR A 78 -1.03 -10.09 10.91
CA TYR A 78 -2.20 -9.71 11.71
C TYR A 78 -2.13 -8.30 12.33
N ILE A 79 -0.96 -7.92 12.87
CA ILE A 79 -0.77 -6.59 13.50
C ILE A 79 -0.88 -5.47 12.46
N ASP A 80 -0.30 -5.66 11.27
CA ASP A 80 -0.30 -4.65 10.22
C ASP A 80 -1.67 -4.56 9.54
N LEU A 81 -2.36 -5.70 9.40
CA LEU A 81 -3.76 -5.77 8.98
C LEU A 81 -4.65 -4.88 9.88
N GLN A 82 -4.56 -5.04 11.20
CA GLN A 82 -5.32 -4.23 12.16
C GLN A 82 -5.00 -2.72 12.09
N LYS A 83 -3.82 -2.34 11.58
CA LYS A 83 -3.48 -0.93 11.34
C LYS A 83 -4.10 -0.43 10.05
N ILE A 84 -3.87 -1.12 8.93
CA ILE A 84 -4.34 -0.68 7.62
C ILE A 84 -5.88 -0.68 7.55
N CYS A 85 -6.57 -1.62 8.23
CA CYS A 85 -8.04 -1.65 8.30
C CYS A 85 -8.68 -0.46 9.03
N ARG A 86 -7.90 0.36 9.75
CA ARG A 86 -8.38 1.64 10.32
C ARG A 86 -8.43 2.77 9.30
N ASN A 87 -7.78 2.60 8.14
CA ASN A 87 -7.86 3.56 7.06
C ASN A 87 -9.26 3.51 6.43
N THR A 88 -9.94 4.66 6.40
CA THR A 88 -11.33 4.79 5.95
C THR A 88 -11.46 5.02 4.45
N SER A 89 -10.34 5.22 3.73
CA SER A 89 -10.34 5.40 2.27
C SER A 89 -10.35 4.08 1.48
N ILE A 90 -10.02 2.96 2.13
CA ILE A 90 -10.06 1.64 1.50
C ILE A 90 -11.53 1.29 1.23
N SER A 91 -11.84 0.89 -0.01
CA SER A 91 -13.19 0.46 -0.40
C SER A 91 -13.62 -0.81 0.33
N ASP A 92 -14.92 -1.10 0.32
CA ASP A 92 -15.46 -2.31 0.94
C ASP A 92 -14.86 -3.59 0.32
N GLU A 93 -14.59 -3.57 -0.99
CA GLU A 93 -13.91 -4.65 -1.70
C GLU A 93 -12.46 -4.82 -1.20
N GLY A 94 -11.67 -3.75 -1.15
CA GLY A 94 -10.29 -3.81 -0.66
C GLY A 94 -10.21 -4.23 0.80
N ARG A 95 -11.19 -3.83 1.63
CA ARG A 95 -11.32 -4.30 3.01
C ARG A 95 -11.62 -5.79 3.07
N ALA A 96 -12.46 -6.31 2.18
CA ALA A 96 -12.76 -7.74 2.08
C ALA A 96 -11.55 -8.55 1.61
N GLU A 97 -10.79 -8.06 0.63
CA GLU A 97 -9.53 -8.66 0.15
C GLU A 97 -8.49 -8.78 1.27
N LEU A 98 -8.34 -7.72 2.07
CA LEU A 98 -7.46 -7.71 3.25
C LEU A 98 -7.97 -8.59 4.39
N GLY A 99 -9.26 -8.95 4.39
CA GLY A 99 -9.89 -9.66 5.50
C GLY A 99 -10.12 -8.77 6.74
N CYS A 100 -10.33 -7.47 6.54
CA CYS A 100 -10.77 -6.55 7.59
C CYS A 100 -12.11 -7.02 8.16
N ARG A 101 -12.20 -7.15 9.49
CA ARG A 101 -13.42 -7.53 10.22
C ARG A 101 -13.83 -6.43 11.18
#